data_AF-A0A392R7A2-F1
#
_entry.id   AF-A0A392R7A2-F1
#
_cell.length_a   1.000
_cell.length_b   1.000
_cell.length_c   1.000
_cell.angle_alpha   90.00
_cell.angle_beta   90.00
_cell.angle_gamma   90.00
#
_symmetry.space_group_name_H-M   'P 1'
#
loop_
_entity.id
_entity.type
_entity.pdbx_description
1 polymer ?
#
loop_
_entity_poly.entity_id
_entity_poly.type
_entity_poly.pdbx_seq_one_letter_code
_entity_poly.pdbx_strand_id
1 'polypeptide(L)'
;MYDPVGGEHFNIFAAGLKTADRIVTVSHGYAWELKTTEGGWGLHGIINENDWKFRGIVNGVDTKDWNPQFDIHLKSDGYTNYTLETLQTGKRQCKAALQKELGLPVREDVPIISFIGRLDQQKGVDLIAEAIPWMMSHDVQ
;
A
#
# COMPACT_ATOMS: atom_id res chain seq x y z
N MET A 1 25.18 1.73 -16.24
CA MET A 1 25.14 1.84 -14.77
C MET A 1 25.95 3.09 -14.44
N TYR A 2 25.31 4.19 -14.06
CA TYR A 2 26.03 5.42 -13.70
C TYR A 2 26.53 5.26 -12.27
N ASP A 3 27.84 5.15 -12.12
CA ASP A 3 28.53 5.10 -10.84
C ASP A 3 29.08 6.50 -10.55
N PRO A 4 28.52 7.24 -9.57
CA PRO A 4 28.97 8.59 -9.23
C PRO A 4 30.33 8.61 -8.53
N VAL A 5 30.88 7.45 -8.13
CA VAL A 5 32.12 7.34 -7.36
C VAL A 5 33.31 6.96 -8.26
N GLY A 6 33.06 6.20 -9.33
CA GLY A 6 34.10 5.61 -10.19
C GLY A 6 34.87 4.47 -9.50
N GLY A 7 35.38 3.51 -10.27
CA GLY A 7 36.21 2.39 -9.79
C GLY A 7 35.64 1.00 -10.13
N GLU A 8 36.39 -0.05 -9.74
CA GLU A 8 35.87 -1.42 -9.78
C GLU A 8 34.92 -1.65 -8.60
N HIS A 9 33.66 -1.95 -8.90
CA HIS A 9 32.64 -2.23 -7.89
C HIS A 9 32.03 -3.61 -8.10
N PHE A 10 31.73 -4.29 -7.00
CA PHE A 10 31.05 -5.58 -7.03
C PHE A 10 29.60 -5.42 -6.60
N ASN A 11 28.66 -5.78 -7.48
CA ASN A 11 27.24 -5.77 -7.15
C ASN A 11 26.85 -7.05 -6.41
N ILE A 12 26.86 -6.99 -5.08
CA ILE A 12 26.53 -8.11 -4.18
C ILE A 12 25.11 -8.64 -4.46
N PHE A 13 24.16 -7.74 -4.75
CA PHE A 13 22.79 -8.13 -5.03
C PHE A 13 22.69 -8.91 -6.35
N ALA A 14 23.36 -8.45 -7.41
CA ALA A 14 23.45 -9.17 -8.68
C ALA A 14 24.09 -10.56 -8.53
N ALA A 15 25.11 -10.69 -7.69
CA ALA A 15 25.69 -11.99 -7.37
C ALA A 15 24.66 -12.91 -6.68
N GLY A 16 23.95 -12.42 -5.68
CA GLY A 16 22.87 -13.15 -5.00
C GLY A 16 21.73 -13.57 -5.95
N LEU A 17 21.32 -12.67 -6.86
CA LEU A 17 20.34 -12.99 -7.90
C LEU A 17 20.79 -14.16 -8.78
N LYS A 18 22.08 -14.25 -9.10
CA LYS A 18 22.62 -15.34 -9.93
C LYS A 18 22.82 -16.65 -9.16
N THR A 19 23.22 -16.59 -7.89
CA THR A 19 23.64 -17.79 -7.14
C THR A 19 22.56 -18.41 -6.26
N ALA A 20 21.56 -17.65 -5.81
CA ALA A 20 20.50 -18.18 -4.94
C ALA A 20 19.68 -19.28 -5.63
N ASP A 21 19.18 -20.27 -4.89
CA ASP A 21 18.29 -21.32 -5.43
C ASP A 21 16.87 -20.79 -5.69
N ARG A 22 16.41 -19.86 -4.86
CA ARG A 22 15.09 -19.23 -4.92
C ARG A 22 15.18 -17.76 -4.55
N ILE A 23 14.38 -16.94 -5.23
CA ILE A 23 14.28 -15.50 -4.98
C ILE A 23 12.80 -15.17 -4.78
N VAL A 24 12.51 -14.49 -3.68
CA VAL A 24 11.14 -14.13 -3.30
C VAL A 24 10.98 -12.62 -3.25
N THR A 25 9.81 -12.15 -3.68
CA THR A 25 9.40 -10.75 -3.65
C THR A 25 8.09 -10.60 -2.89
N VAL A 26 7.76 -9.37 -2.49
CA VAL A 26 6.61 -9.06 -1.64
C VAL A 26 5.24 -9.13 -2.33
N SER A 27 5.20 -9.31 -3.66
CA SER A 27 3.96 -9.53 -4.40
C SER A 27 4.24 -10.08 -5.80
N HIS A 28 3.22 -10.66 -6.44
CA HIS A 28 3.31 -11.11 -7.83
C HIS A 28 3.50 -9.95 -8.80
N GLY A 29 2.82 -8.82 -8.56
CA GLY A 29 2.98 -7.60 -9.36
C GLY A 29 4.40 -7.04 -9.27
N TYR A 30 4.96 -6.96 -8.06
CA TYR A 30 6.31 -6.47 -7.86
C TYR A 30 7.36 -7.39 -8.50
N ALA A 31 7.17 -8.72 -8.44
CA ALA A 31 8.01 -9.67 -9.18
C ALA A 31 8.01 -9.42 -10.69
N TRP A 32 6.88 -8.99 -11.25
CA TRP A 32 6.78 -8.62 -12.67
C TRP A 32 7.43 -7.26 -12.94
N GLU A 33 7.17 -6.24 -12.11
CA GLU A 33 7.73 -4.90 -12.24
C GLU A 33 9.26 -4.91 -12.27
N LEU A 34 9.90 -5.73 -11.42
CA LEU A 34 11.36 -5.86 -11.39
C LEU A 34 11.97 -6.41 -12.69
N LYS A 35 11.17 -7.01 -13.56
CA LYS A 35 11.62 -7.51 -14.89
C LYS A 35 11.60 -6.42 -15.96
N THR A 36 10.97 -5.28 -15.70
CA THR A 36 10.94 -4.15 -16.63
C THR A 36 12.19 -3.29 -16.45
N THR A 37 12.56 -2.52 -17.47
CA THR A 37 13.72 -1.62 -17.39
C THR A 37 13.58 -0.57 -16.29
N GLU A 38 12.35 -0.09 -16.07
CA GLU A 38 12.01 0.91 -15.05
C GLU A 38 12.05 0.33 -13.64
N GLY A 39 11.41 -0.83 -13.43
CA GLY A 39 11.31 -1.45 -12.11
C GLY A 39 12.55 -2.24 -11.70
N GLY A 40 13.35 -2.73 -12.65
CA GLY A 40 14.54 -3.53 -12.36
C GLY A 40 15.81 -2.74 -12.10
N TRP A 41 15.79 -1.40 -12.22
CA TRP A 41 16.92 -0.50 -11.92
C TRP A 41 18.26 -0.98 -12.51
N GLY A 42 18.25 -1.42 -13.77
CA GLY A 42 19.43 -1.92 -14.48
C GLY A 42 19.80 -3.39 -14.22
N LEU A 43 19.09 -4.09 -13.33
CA LEU A 43 19.25 -5.54 -13.09
C LEU A 43 18.19 -6.41 -13.78
N HIS A 44 17.21 -5.78 -14.45
CA HIS A 44 16.14 -6.47 -15.16
C HIS A 44 16.64 -7.60 -16.09
N GLY A 45 17.78 -7.43 -16.77
CA GLY A 45 18.38 -8.50 -17.58
C GLY A 45 18.75 -9.74 -16.76
N ILE A 46 19.48 -9.55 -15.65
CA ILE A 46 19.85 -10.64 -14.72
C ILE A 46 18.61 -11.26 -14.09
N ILE A 47 17.61 -10.45 -13.75
CA ILE A 47 16.35 -10.93 -13.17
C ILE A 47 15.60 -11.82 -14.18
N ASN A 48 15.50 -11.41 -15.46
CA ASN A 48 14.87 -12.18 -16.52
C ASN A 48 15.61 -13.50 -16.80
N GLU A 49 16.95 -13.50 -16.83
CA GLU A 49 17.76 -14.72 -16.95
C GLU A 49 17.51 -15.72 -15.81
N ASN A 50 17.13 -15.22 -14.63
CA ASN A 50 16.91 -16.00 -13.42
C ASN A 50 15.42 -16.14 -13.07
N ASP A 51 14.50 -15.87 -13.99
CA ASP A 51 13.06 -15.84 -13.71
C ASP A 51 12.51 -17.19 -13.21
N TRP A 52 13.10 -18.29 -13.68
CA TRP A 52 12.71 -19.65 -13.31
C TRP A 52 12.76 -19.90 -11.78
N LYS A 53 13.53 -19.10 -11.03
CA LYS A 53 13.63 -19.16 -9.56
C LYS A 53 13.01 -17.96 -8.83
N PHE A 54 12.39 -17.02 -9.55
CA PHE A 54 11.68 -15.88 -8.98
C PHE A 54 10.23 -16.22 -8.62
N ARG A 55 9.79 -15.81 -7.43
CA ARG A 55 8.39 -15.93 -6.99
C ARG A 55 7.93 -14.69 -6.23
N GLY A 56 6.68 -14.30 -6.44
CA GLY A 56 5.99 -13.32 -5.61
C GLY A 56 5.27 -14.02 -4.47
N ILE A 57 5.48 -13.57 -3.24
CA ILE A 57 4.75 -14.02 -2.05
C ILE A 57 4.11 -12.78 -1.45
N VAL A 58 2.78 -12.76 -1.42
CA VAL A 58 2.01 -11.60 -0.94
C VAL A 58 2.12 -11.53 0.58
N ASN A 59 2.38 -10.33 1.09
CA ASN A 59 2.38 -10.08 2.53
C ASN A 59 0.99 -10.32 3.14
N GLY A 60 0.97 -10.87 4.35
CA GLY A 60 -0.24 -10.98 5.16
C GLY A 60 -0.44 -9.78 6.09
N VAL A 61 -1.59 -9.77 6.76
CA VAL A 61 -1.90 -8.88 7.90
C VAL A 61 -2.28 -9.75 9.09
N ASP A 62 -2.01 -9.27 10.32
CA ASP A 62 -2.46 -9.96 11.53
C ASP A 62 -3.98 -9.80 11.70
N THR A 63 -4.71 -10.90 11.55
CA THR A 63 -6.19 -10.91 11.65
C THR A 63 -6.70 -10.87 13.09
N LYS A 64 -5.83 -10.85 14.09
CA LYS A 64 -6.21 -10.57 15.48
C LYS A 64 -6.28 -9.07 15.72
N ASP A 65 -5.30 -8.35 15.19
CA ASP A 65 -5.23 -6.89 15.31
C ASP A 65 -6.18 -6.21 14.30
N TRP A 66 -6.19 -6.69 13.05
CA TRP A 66 -7.02 -6.12 11.98
C TRP A 66 -8.35 -6.87 11.82
N ASN A 67 -9.18 -6.81 12.86
CA ASN A 67 -10.48 -7.48 12.87
C ASN A 67 -11.62 -6.57 13.34
N PRO A 68 -12.49 -6.09 12.43
CA PRO A 68 -13.59 -5.19 12.79
C PRO A 68 -14.55 -5.74 13.85
N GLN A 69 -14.64 -7.07 14.00
CA GLN A 69 -15.50 -7.70 15.00
C GLN A 69 -14.96 -7.57 16.43
N PHE A 70 -13.64 -7.50 16.59
CA PHE A 70 -12.99 -7.54 17.90
C PHE A 70 -12.06 -6.36 18.19
N ASP A 71 -11.79 -5.53 17.19
CA ASP A 71 -10.93 -4.35 17.26
C ASP A 71 -11.28 -3.48 18.47
N ILE A 72 -10.31 -3.29 19.35
CA ILE A 72 -10.47 -2.49 20.56
C ILE A 72 -10.60 -0.99 20.25
N HIS A 73 -10.08 -0.54 19.11
CA HIS A 73 -10.13 0.85 18.67
C HIS A 73 -11.52 1.24 18.13
N LEU A 74 -12.38 0.26 17.84
CA LEU A 74 -13.77 0.49 17.42
C LEU A 74 -14.78 0.47 18.58
N LYS A 75 -14.33 0.59 19.83
CA LYS A 75 -15.19 0.50 21.03
C LYS A 75 -15.44 1.83 21.74
N SER A 76 -14.76 2.91 21.36
CA SER A 76 -14.91 4.25 21.96
C SER A 76 -15.49 5.25 20.98
N ASP A 77 -15.85 6.44 21.47
CA ASP A 77 -16.10 7.65 20.66
C ASP A 77 -17.18 7.52 19.57
N GLY A 78 -18.15 6.64 19.79
CA GLY A 78 -19.26 6.39 18.89
C GLY A 78 -18.99 5.35 17.80
N TYR A 79 -17.76 4.84 17.70
CA TYR A 79 -17.43 3.68 16.88
C TYR A 79 -18.10 2.41 17.42
N THR A 80 -18.20 1.39 16.55
CA THR A 80 -18.72 0.09 16.94
C THR A 80 -18.02 -1.03 16.19
N ASN A 81 -17.85 -2.17 16.85
CA ASN A 81 -17.44 -3.40 16.17
C ASN A 81 -18.54 -3.88 15.23
N TYR A 82 -18.15 -4.53 14.14
CA TYR A 82 -19.08 -5.08 13.16
C TYR A 82 -18.56 -6.35 12.49
N THR A 83 -19.49 -7.15 11.97
CA THR A 83 -19.22 -8.38 11.22
C THR A 83 -19.67 -8.22 9.77
N LEU A 84 -19.54 -9.26 8.95
CA LEU A 84 -20.07 -9.25 7.60
C LEU A 84 -21.60 -9.10 7.59
N GLU A 85 -22.30 -9.67 8.58
CA GLU A 85 -23.75 -9.59 8.73
C GLU A 85 -24.21 -8.20 9.16
N THR A 86 -23.44 -7.52 10.02
CA THR A 86 -23.76 -6.16 10.52
C THR A 86 -23.02 -5.05 9.78
N LEU A 87 -22.38 -5.37 8.64
CA LEU A 87 -21.53 -4.46 7.89
C LEU A 87 -22.23 -3.15 7.54
N GLN A 88 -23.50 -3.22 7.11
CA GLN A 88 -24.24 -2.02 6.69
C GLN A 88 -24.46 -1.04 7.84
N THR A 89 -24.92 -1.52 9.00
CA THR A 89 -25.20 -0.66 10.15
C THR A 89 -23.91 -0.23 10.85
N GLY A 90 -23.02 -1.18 11.13
CA GLY A 90 -21.78 -0.92 11.87
C GLY A 90 -20.82 -0.01 11.13
N LYS A 91 -20.61 -0.22 9.83
CA LYS A 91 -19.71 0.65 9.04
C LYS A 91 -20.26 2.07 8.90
N ARG A 92 -21.59 2.23 8.76
CA ARG A 92 -22.24 3.56 8.73
C ARG A 92 -22.07 4.29 10.06
N GLN A 93 -22.20 3.58 11.17
CA GLN A 93 -21.95 4.17 12.49
C GLN A 93 -20.48 4.59 12.65
N CYS A 94 -19.52 3.74 12.27
CA CYS A 94 -18.10 4.11 12.30
C CYS A 94 -17.79 5.31 11.39
N LYS A 95 -18.43 5.40 10.22
CA LYS A 95 -18.31 6.57 9.35
C LYS A 95 -18.81 7.84 10.04
N ALA A 96 -19.98 7.78 10.67
CA ALA A 96 -20.54 8.93 11.40
C ALA A 96 -19.68 9.34 12.61
N ALA A 97 -19.08 8.36 13.30
CA ALA A 97 -18.14 8.61 14.39
C ALA A 97 -16.88 9.32 13.87
N LEU A 98 -16.28 8.84 12.77
CA LEU A 98 -15.12 9.46 12.13
C LEU A 98 -15.41 10.89 11.66
N GLN A 99 -16.58 11.13 11.04
CA GLN A 99 -16.99 12.47 10.63
C GLN A 99 -17.05 13.42 11.83
N LYS A 100 -17.62 12.97 12.96
CA LYS A 100 -17.67 13.77 14.19
C LYS A 100 -16.29 14.05 14.76
N GLU A 101 -15.44 13.03 14.82
CA GLU A 101 -14.07 13.14 15.35
C GLU A 101 -13.23 14.13 14.54
N LEU A 102 -13.36 14.10 13.21
CA LEU A 102 -12.65 15.00 12.29
C LEU A 102 -13.33 16.37 12.11
N GLY A 103 -14.47 16.62 12.76
CA GLY A 103 -15.24 17.86 12.61
C GLY A 103 -15.91 18.05 11.25
N LEU A 104 -16.10 16.97 10.49
CA LEU A 104 -16.78 16.97 9.20
C LEU A 104 -18.32 16.95 9.36
N PRO A 105 -19.08 17.46 8.38
CA PRO A 105 -20.53 17.29 8.36
C PRO A 105 -20.93 15.81 8.39
N VAL A 106 -21.75 15.41 9.37
CA VAL A 106 -22.20 14.02 9.49
C VAL A 106 -23.24 13.73 8.42
N ARG A 107 -22.80 13.09 7.34
CA ARG A 107 -23.61 12.77 6.16
C ARG A 107 -23.38 11.33 5.74
N GLU A 108 -24.46 10.58 5.59
CA GLU A 108 -24.41 9.15 5.29
C GLU A 108 -24.15 8.87 3.81
N ASP A 109 -24.61 9.76 2.94
CA ASP A 109 -24.62 9.67 1.48
C ASP A 109 -23.33 10.14 0.80
N VAL A 110 -22.53 10.98 1.45
CA VAL A 110 -21.26 11.49 0.88
C VAL A 110 -20.10 10.50 1.05
N PRO A 111 -19.29 10.19 0.03
CA PRO A 111 -18.10 9.36 0.20
C PRO A 111 -17.06 10.06 1.09
N ILE A 112 -16.36 9.27 1.92
CA ILE A 112 -15.14 9.71 2.63
C ILE A 112 -13.93 9.07 1.97
N ILE A 113 -12.96 9.87 1.60
CA ILE A 113 -11.70 9.46 0.99
C ILE A 113 -10.57 9.80 1.97
N SER A 114 -9.81 8.80 2.40
CA SER A 114 -8.69 8.98 3.32
C SER A 114 -7.39 8.44 2.73
N PHE A 115 -6.30 9.15 3.01
CA PHE A 115 -4.94 8.69 2.76
C PHE A 115 -4.24 8.43 4.09
N ILE A 116 -3.73 7.21 4.28
CA ILE A 116 -2.95 6.82 5.45
C ILE A 116 -1.62 6.26 4.95
N GLY A 117 -0.54 6.97 5.21
CA GLY A 117 0.78 6.59 4.73
C GLY A 117 1.86 7.62 5.08
N ARG A 118 3.11 7.28 4.78
CA ARG A 118 4.23 8.23 4.90
C ARG A 118 4.12 9.29 3.80
N LEU A 119 4.56 10.50 4.13
CA LEU A 119 4.66 11.61 3.18
C LEU A 119 5.94 11.50 2.36
N ASP A 120 5.99 10.50 1.48
CA ASP A 120 7.12 10.27 0.57
C ASP A 120 6.64 10.23 -0.89
N GLN A 121 7.53 10.49 -1.85
CA GLN A 121 7.20 10.46 -3.28
C GLN A 121 6.78 9.06 -3.75
N GLN A 122 7.31 7.99 -3.15
CA GLN A 122 6.94 6.61 -3.48
C GLN A 122 5.46 6.34 -3.16
N LYS A 123 4.85 7.08 -2.22
CA LYS A 123 3.43 7.01 -1.88
C LYS A 123 2.54 7.90 -2.74
N GLY A 124 3.10 8.66 -3.70
CA GLY A 124 2.32 9.47 -4.64
C GLY A 124 1.62 10.67 -4.01
N VAL A 125 2.20 11.26 -2.96
CA VAL A 125 1.63 12.39 -2.23
C VAL A 125 1.57 13.65 -3.10
N ASP A 126 2.52 13.79 -4.03
CA ASP A 126 2.53 14.78 -5.10
C ASP A 126 1.30 14.64 -6.01
N LEU A 127 0.96 13.42 -6.44
CA LEU A 127 -0.24 13.16 -7.23
C LEU A 127 -1.52 13.51 -6.46
N ILE A 128 -1.57 13.19 -5.17
CA ILE A 128 -2.70 13.57 -4.31
C ILE A 128 -2.82 15.09 -4.25
N ALA A 129 -1.71 15.80 -4.03
CA ALA A 129 -1.69 17.26 -3.94
C ALA A 129 -2.19 17.92 -5.24
N GLU A 130 -1.79 17.40 -6.40
CA GLU A 130 -2.28 17.85 -7.70
C GLU A 130 -3.77 17.55 -7.92
N ALA A 131 -4.26 16.43 -7.39
CA ALA A 131 -5.66 16.02 -7.53
C ALA A 131 -6.62 16.73 -6.56
N ILE A 132 -6.13 17.33 -5.46
CA ILE A 132 -6.98 17.96 -4.43
C ILE A 132 -7.99 18.96 -5.02
N PRO A 133 -7.61 19.93 -5.88
CA PRO A 133 -8.57 20.89 -6.42
C PRO A 133 -9.72 20.21 -7.19
N TRP A 134 -9.42 19.15 -7.93
CA TRP A 134 -10.43 18.37 -8.64
C TRP A 134 -11.29 17.53 -7.69
N MET A 135 -10.70 16.92 -6.66
CA MET A 135 -11.47 16.18 -5.65
C MET A 135 -12.45 17.11 -4.92
N MET A 136 -12.00 18.29 -4.52
CA MET A 136 -12.82 19.27 -3.79
C MET A 136 -13.91 19.93 -4.65
N SER A 137 -13.89 19.76 -5.98
CA SER A 137 -14.99 20.21 -6.85
C SER A 137 -16.17 19.23 -6.87
N HIS A 138 -16.06 18.08 -6.22
CA HIS A 138 -17.10 17.05 -6.11
C HIS A 138 -17.68 17.02 -4.70
N ASP A 139 -18.89 16.46 -4.55
CA ASP A 139 -19.46 16.23 -3.22
C ASP A 139 -18.80 15.02 -2.57
N VAL A 140 -17.63 15.26 -1.97
CA VAL A 140 -16.81 14.27 -1.27
C VAL A 140 -16.33 14.84 0.06
N GLN A 141 -15.94 13.95 0.96
CA GLN A 141 -15.28 14.25 2.24
C GLN A 141 -13.94 13.55 2.34
#